data_AF-A0A143B699-F1
#
_entry.id   AF-A0A143B699-F1
#
_cell.length_a   1.000
_cell.length_b   1.000
_cell.length_c   1.000
_cell.angle_alpha   90.00
_cell.angle_beta   90.00
_cell.angle_gamma   90.00
#
_symmetry.space_group_name_H-M   'P 1'
#
loop_
_entity.id
_entity.type
_entity.pdbx_description
1 polymer ?
#
loop_
_entity_poly.entity_id
_entity_poly.type
_entity_poly.pdbx_seq_one_letter_code
_entity_poly.pdbx_strand_id
1 'polypeptide(L)' 'MYSGKLVFSQVIDHLPLHTFRQCVKRYRGNHKVKQFTCLDQFLCMAFAQLTYRESL' A
#
# COMPACT_ATOMS: atom_id res chain seq x y z
N MET A 1 -13.97 22.82 2.61
CA MET A 1 -13.50 21.48 3.06
C MET A 1 -13.53 20.55 1.87
N TYR A 2 -12.50 19.72 1.65
CA TYR A 2 -12.51 18.73 0.58
C TYR A 2 -13.53 17.63 0.95
N SER A 3 -14.74 17.71 0.40
CA SER A 3 -15.85 16.78 0.69
C SER A 3 -15.78 15.47 -0.11
N GLY A 4 -14.58 15.02 -0.50
CA GLY A 4 -14.38 13.89 -1.42
C GLY A 4 -13.28 12.93 -0.97
N LYS A 5 -13.32 11.71 -1.51
CA LYS A 5 -12.27 10.68 -1.31
C LYS A 5 -10.95 11.17 -1.92
N LEU A 6 -9.85 11.00 -1.20
CA LEU A 6 -8.51 11.38 -1.69
C LEU A 6 -8.20 10.64 -3.01
N VAL A 7 -7.54 11.32 -3.96
CA VAL A 7 -7.13 10.72 -5.24
C VAL A 7 -6.31 9.45 -5.01
N PHE A 8 -5.39 9.45 -4.05
CA PHE A 8 -4.63 8.26 -3.66
C PHE A 8 -5.56 7.09 -3.28
N SER A 9 -6.59 7.36 -2.50
CA SER A 9 -7.52 6.31 -2.07
C SER A 9 -8.39 5.78 -3.22
N GLN A 10 -8.67 6.59 -4.24
CA GLN A 10 -9.33 6.13 -5.47
C GLN A 10 -8.40 5.22 -6.28
N VAL A 11 -7.11 5.57 -6.42
CA VAL A 11 -6.12 4.73 -7.11
C VAL A 11 -5.96 3.38 -6.40
N ILE A 12 -5.88 3.37 -5.07
CA ILE A 12 -5.72 2.15 -4.28
C ILE A 12 -6.94 1.23 -4.38
N ASP A 13 -8.14 1.73 -4.69
CA ASP A 13 -9.31 0.87 -4.90
C ASP A 13 -9.13 -0.09 -6.10
N HIS A 14 -8.27 0.26 -7.06
CA HIS A 14 -7.96 -0.58 -8.21
C HIS A 14 -6.92 -1.67 -7.92
N LEU A 15 -6.31 -1.67 -6.72
CA LEU A 15 -5.33 -2.67 -6.34
C LEU A 15 -6.02 -4.04 -6.12
N PRO A 16 -5.52 -5.15 -6.70
CA PRO A 16 -6.03 -6.49 -6.42
C PRO A 16 -5.61 -6.96 -5.01
N LEU A 17 -6.22 -6.39 -3.98
CA LEU A 17 -5.91 -6.60 -2.56
C LEU A 17 -6.02 -8.08 -2.15
N HIS A 18 -6.96 -8.82 -2.75
CA HIS A 18 -7.14 -10.23 -2.46
C HIS A 18 -5.90 -11.05 -2.87
N THR A 19 -5.44 -10.86 -4.11
CA THR A 19 -4.22 -11.50 -4.64
C THR A 19 -2.98 -11.06 -3.87
N PHE A 20 -2.86 -9.76 -3.57
CA PHE A 20 -1.77 -9.24 -2.75
C PHE A 20 -1.70 -9.92 -1.38
N ARG A 21 -2.82 -10.02 -0.67
CA ARG A 21 -2.90 -10.69 0.64
C ARG A 21 -2.56 -12.17 0.54
N GLN A 22 -2.98 -12.85 -0.53
CA GLN A 22 -2.56 -14.24 -0.78
C GLN A 22 -1.04 -14.36 -0.91
N CYS A 23 -0.39 -13.47 -1.67
CA CYS A 23 1.07 -13.46 -1.79
C CYS A 23 1.75 -13.21 -0.44
N VAL A 24 1.33 -12.18 0.31
CA VAL A 24 1.89 -11.88 1.63
C VAL A 24 1.76 -13.09 2.58
N LYS A 25 0.61 -13.78 2.57
CA LYS A 25 0.41 -14.99 3.37
C LYS A 25 1.29 -16.14 2.90
N ARG A 26 1.35 -16.39 1.59
CA ARG A 26 2.15 -17.48 0.99
C ARG A 26 3.62 -17.38 1.34
N TYR A 27 4.17 -16.17 1.30
CA TYR A 27 5.59 -15.93 1.57
C TYR A 27 5.89 -15.50 3.01
N ARG A 28 4.88 -15.53 3.90
CA ARG A 28 5.01 -15.05 5.29
C ARG A 28 5.60 -13.64 5.37
N GLY A 29 5.20 -12.72 4.48
CA GLY A 29 5.79 -11.38 4.36
C GLY A 29 5.68 -10.54 5.63
N ASN A 30 4.66 -10.78 6.46
CA ASN A 30 4.50 -10.11 7.76
C ASN A 30 5.11 -10.89 8.94
N HIS A 31 6.01 -11.87 8.71
CA HIS A 31 6.62 -12.63 9.80
C HIS A 31 7.49 -11.73 10.68
N LYS A 32 7.24 -11.73 12.00
CA LYS A 32 7.91 -10.89 13.01
C LYS A 32 7.76 -9.38 12.81
N VAL A 33 6.88 -8.94 11.91
CA VAL A 33 6.54 -7.52 11.79
C VAL A 33 5.75 -7.10 13.03
N LYS A 34 6.24 -6.06 13.72
CA LYS A 34 5.58 -5.48 14.90
C LYS A 34 4.68 -4.31 14.52
N GLN A 35 5.14 -3.50 13.57
CA GLN A 35 4.50 -2.32 12.99
C GLN A 35 4.96 -2.23 11.54
N PHE A 36 4.22 -1.53 10.69
CA PHE A 36 4.55 -1.34 9.27
C PHE A 36 4.52 -2.66 8.47
N THR A 37 3.31 -3.11 8.18
CA THR A 37 3.03 -4.32 7.39
C THR A 37 3.48 -4.18 5.94
N CYS A 38 3.54 -5.31 5.21
CA CYS A 38 3.77 -5.28 3.77
C CYS A 38 2.76 -4.38 3.03
N LEU A 39 1.52 -4.27 3.52
CA LEU A 39 0.54 -3.36 2.94
C LEU A 39 0.92 -1.90 3.19
N ASP A 40 1.34 -1.56 4.41
CA ASP A 40 1.79 -0.20 4.74
C ASP A 40 3.00 0.20 3.88
N GLN A 41 3.98 -0.71 3.75
CA GLN A 41 5.14 -0.51 2.88
C GLN A 41 4.73 -0.30 1.41
N PHE A 42 3.80 -1.13 0.92
CA PHE A 42 3.28 -0.99 -0.44
C PHE A 42 2.62 0.37 -0.67
N LEU A 43 1.76 0.81 0.27
CA LEU A 43 1.07 2.09 0.18
C LEU A 43 2.06 3.26 0.22
N CYS A 44 3.09 3.21 1.07
CA CYS A 44 4.16 4.21 1.09
C CYS A 44 4.90 4.28 -0.24
N MET A 45 5.29 3.14 -0.82
CA MET A 45 5.97 3.11 -2.12
C MET A 45 5.07 3.64 -3.25
N ALA A 46 3.80 3.25 -3.29
CA ALA A 46 2.85 3.72 -4.28
C ALA A 46 2.64 5.24 -4.18
N PHE A 47 2.56 5.77 -2.96
CA PHE A 47 2.45 7.21 -2.73
C PHE A 47 3.72 7.95 -3.17
N ALA A 48 4.91 7.41 -2.86
CA ALA A 48 6.18 7.99 -3.29
C ALA A 48 6.29 8.02 -4.82
N GLN A 49 5.92 6.94 -5.50
CA GLN A 49 5.88 6.87 -6.96
C GLN A 49 4.94 7.91 -7.57
N LEU A 50 3.72 8.03 -7.04
CA LEU A 50 2.74 9.02 -7.52
C LEU A 50 3.18 10.47 -7.29
N THR A 51 4.00 10.71 -6.28
CA THR A 51 4.50 12.06 -5.95
C THR A 51 5.88 12.35 -6.54
N TYR A 52 6.41 11.46 -7.41
CA TYR A 52 7.76 11.57 -7.98
C TYR A 52 8.85 11.76 -6.92
N ARG A 53 8.65 11.16 -5.75
CA ARG A 53 9.59 11.27 -4.64
C ARG A 53 10.70 10.25 -4.82
N GLU A 54 11.91 10.74 -5.01
CA GLU A 54 13.09 9.90 -5.29
C GLU A 54 13.59 9.12 -4.05
N SER A 55 13.16 9.51 -2.84
CA SER A 55 13.50 8.81 -1.58
C SER A 55 12.33 8.78 -0.59
N LEU A 56 12.19 7.64 0.09
CA LEU A 56 11.23 7.45 1.18
C LEU A 56 11.76 8.07 2.48
#